data_AF-W1X7S2-F1
#
_entry.id   AF-W1X7S2-F1
#
_cell.length_a   1.000
_cell.length_b   1.000
_cell.length_c   1.000
_cell.angle_alpha   90.00
_cell.angle_beta   90.00
_cell.angle_gamma   90.00
#
_symmetry.space_group_name_H-M   'P 1'
#
loop_
_entity.id
_entity.type
_entity.pdbx_description
1 polymer ?
#
loop_
_entity_poly.entity_id
_entity_poly.type
_entity_poly.pdbx_seq_one_letter_code
_entity_poly.pdbx_strand_id
1 'polypeptide(L)'
;AITAGMAFEAMNHAGDIRPDMLVVLNDNEMSISENVGALNNHLAQLLSGKLYSSLREGGKKVFSGVPPIKELLKRTEEHIKGMVVPGTLFEELGFNYIGPVDGHDVLGLITTLKNMRDLKGPQFLHIMTKKGRGYEPAEKDPITFHAVPKFDPSSGCLPKSSGG
;
A
#
# COMPACT_ATOMS: atom_id res chain seq x y z
N ALA A 1 -4.24 7.14 7.25
CA ALA A 1 -5.67 6.91 6.92
C ALA A 1 -6.04 5.44 7.05
N ILE A 2 -5.37 4.53 6.31
CA ILE A 2 -5.61 3.07 6.43
C ILE A 2 -5.21 2.49 7.80
N THR A 3 -4.28 3.14 8.50
CA THR A 3 -3.86 2.78 9.86
C THR A 3 -4.93 3.04 10.95
N ALA A 4 -6.04 3.70 10.62
CA ALA A 4 -7.13 3.92 11.57
C ALA A 4 -7.98 2.66 11.75
N GLY A 5 -8.28 2.28 12.99
CA GLY A 5 -9.03 1.06 13.33
C GLY A 5 -10.36 0.91 12.59
N MET A 6 -11.11 2.01 12.40
CA MET A 6 -12.38 1.99 11.67
C MET A 6 -12.21 1.64 10.19
N ALA A 7 -11.15 2.12 9.53
CA ALA A 7 -10.89 1.79 8.13
C ALA A 7 -10.57 0.30 7.99
N PHE A 8 -9.79 -0.24 8.94
CA PHE A 8 -9.46 -1.66 8.98
C PHE A 8 -10.69 -2.54 9.27
N GLU A 9 -11.52 -2.19 10.25
CA GLU A 9 -12.75 -2.93 10.55
C GLU A 9 -13.73 -2.90 9.38
N ALA A 10 -13.89 -1.75 8.72
CA ALA A 10 -14.71 -1.64 7.53
C ALA A 10 -14.20 -2.53 6.38
N MET A 11 -12.88 -2.59 6.17
CA MET A 11 -12.28 -3.50 5.19
C MET A 11 -12.50 -4.97 5.57
N ASN A 12 -12.26 -5.34 6.83
CA ASN A 12 -12.48 -6.71 7.29
C ASN A 12 -13.95 -7.13 7.11
N HIS A 13 -14.90 -6.25 7.42
CA HIS A 13 -16.33 -6.49 7.21
C HIS A 13 -16.70 -6.57 5.72
N ALA A 14 -16.10 -5.73 4.87
CA ALA A 14 -16.26 -5.81 3.42
C ALA A 14 -15.76 -7.15 2.85
N GLY A 15 -14.68 -7.70 3.41
CA GLY A 15 -14.19 -9.05 3.10
C GLY A 15 -15.22 -10.15 3.34
N ASP A 16 -16.03 -10.01 4.40
CA ASP A 16 -17.03 -11.00 4.80
C ASP A 16 -18.32 -10.89 3.97
N ILE A 17 -18.90 -9.69 3.87
CA ILE A 17 -20.17 -9.49 3.15
C ILE A 17 -20.00 -9.42 1.62
N ARG A 18 -18.74 -9.34 1.16
CA ARG A 18 -18.30 -9.31 -0.24
C ARG A 18 -19.11 -8.38 -1.15
N PRO A 19 -19.20 -7.07 -0.84
CA PRO A 19 -19.93 -6.13 -1.68
C PRO A 19 -19.15 -5.85 -2.97
N ASP A 20 -19.85 -5.47 -4.03
CA ASP A 20 -19.22 -4.92 -5.24
C ASP A 20 -18.71 -3.50 -4.91
N MET A 21 -17.45 -3.41 -4.48
CA MET A 21 -16.82 -2.14 -4.09
C MET A 21 -15.37 -2.05 -4.55
N LEU A 22 -14.89 -0.83 -4.77
CA LEU A 22 -13.48 -0.54 -5.07
C LEU A 22 -12.91 0.40 -4.01
N VAL A 23 -11.83 -0.03 -3.37
CA VAL A 23 -10.98 0.81 -2.52
C VAL A 23 -9.75 1.23 -3.32
N VAL A 24 -9.47 2.54 -3.37
CA VAL A 24 -8.26 3.06 -4.02
C VAL A 24 -7.30 3.58 -2.95
N LEU A 25 -6.16 2.92 -2.79
CA LEU A 25 -5.05 3.39 -1.97
C LEU A 25 -4.17 4.30 -2.82
N ASN A 26 -4.20 5.60 -2.51
CA ASN A 26 -3.22 6.56 -3.01
C ASN A 26 -2.02 6.59 -2.06
N ASP A 27 -0.97 5.85 -2.41
CA ASP A 27 0.32 5.89 -1.74
C ASP A 27 1.18 6.95 -2.41
N ASN A 28 1.64 7.94 -1.65
CA ASN A 28 2.49 9.02 -2.13
C ASN A 28 3.88 9.02 -1.47
N GLU A 29 4.27 7.88 -0.89
CA GLU A 29 5.52 7.65 -0.14
C GLU A 29 5.70 8.57 1.09
N MET A 30 4.72 9.44 1.38
CA MET A 30 4.75 10.42 2.45
C MET A 30 3.84 9.97 3.59
N SER A 31 4.42 9.29 4.57
CA SER A 31 3.81 9.14 5.88
C SER A 31 4.20 10.34 6.75
N ILE A 32 3.24 11.11 7.27
CA ILE A 32 3.50 12.28 8.17
C ILE A 32 4.07 11.83 9.54
N SER A 33 4.16 10.53 9.77
CA SER A 33 4.91 9.94 10.87
C SER A 33 5.67 8.73 10.33
N GLU A 34 6.77 8.34 10.99
CA GLU A 34 7.21 6.93 10.95
C GLU A 34 5.99 6.01 11.22
N ASN A 35 6.11 4.71 10.96
CA ASN A 35 5.08 3.69 11.19
C ASN A 35 4.65 3.61 12.69
N VAL A 36 4.04 4.66 13.25
CA VAL A 36 3.52 4.75 14.62
C VAL A 36 2.03 4.48 14.56
N GLY A 37 1.74 3.21 14.38
CA GLY A 37 0.39 2.70 14.30
C GLY A 37 0.47 1.23 14.02
N ALA A 38 0.79 0.48 15.07
CA ALA A 38 0.79 -0.97 15.08
C ALA A 38 -0.36 -1.50 14.22
N LEU A 39 -0.04 -2.14 13.10
CA LEU A 39 -0.79 -3.31 12.71
C LEU A 39 -0.89 -4.13 14.00
N ASN A 40 -2.08 -4.17 14.61
CA ASN A 40 -2.29 -4.76 15.94
C ASN A 40 -1.48 -6.05 16.05
N ASN A 41 -0.78 -6.29 17.17
CA ASN A 41 0.01 -7.52 17.37
C ASN A 41 -0.79 -8.78 17.04
N HIS A 42 -2.11 -8.75 17.23
CA HIS A 42 -3.03 -9.82 16.83
C HIS A 42 -3.15 -10.02 15.32
N LEU A 43 -3.25 -8.94 14.53
CA LEU A 43 -3.27 -8.99 13.07
C LEU A 43 -1.91 -9.43 12.53
N ALA A 44 -0.82 -8.88 13.07
CA ALA A 44 0.53 -9.33 12.71
C ALA A 44 0.71 -10.84 13.00
N GLN A 45 0.18 -11.34 14.12
CA GLN A 45 0.18 -12.77 14.44
C GLN A 45 -0.71 -13.62 13.53
N LEU A 46 -1.90 -13.14 13.16
CA LEU A 46 -2.81 -13.86 12.25
C LEU A 46 -2.23 -13.98 10.84
N LEU A 47 -1.74 -12.87 10.28
CA LEU A 47 -1.08 -12.85 8.97
C LEU A 47 0.19 -13.71 8.99
N SER A 48 1.03 -13.55 10.02
CA SER A 48 2.26 -14.36 10.16
C SER A 48 1.95 -15.86 10.30
N GLY A 49 0.88 -16.22 11.01
CA GLY A 49 0.46 -17.60 11.21
C GLY A 49 -0.11 -18.25 9.94
N LYS A 50 -0.92 -17.51 9.17
CA LYS A 50 -1.45 -17.96 7.87
C LYS A 50 -0.35 -18.06 6.81
N LEU A 51 0.52 -17.06 6.71
CA LEU A 51 1.68 -17.05 5.81
C LEU A 51 2.64 -18.21 6.12
N TYR A 52 2.93 -18.47 7.40
CA TYR A 52 3.73 -19.63 7.81
C TYR A 52 3.06 -20.95 7.43
N SER A 53 1.73 -21.05 7.58
CA SER A 53 0.98 -22.26 7.24
C SER A 53 0.92 -22.51 5.73
N SER A 54 0.70 -21.47 4.91
CA SER A 54 0.68 -21.58 3.45
C SER A 54 2.06 -21.92 2.87
N LEU A 55 3.14 -21.37 3.42
CA LEU A 55 4.52 -21.76 3.10
C LEU A 55 4.79 -23.22 3.49
N ARG A 56 4.30 -23.68 4.65
CA ARG A 56 4.46 -25.07 5.11
C ARG A 56 3.67 -26.05 4.25
N GLU A 57 2.47 -25.69 3.81
CA GLU A 57 1.67 -26.52 2.92
C GLU A 57 2.20 -26.54 1.48
N GLY A 58 2.66 -25.40 0.98
CA GLY A 58 3.34 -25.29 -0.33
C GLY A 58 4.68 -26.06 -0.36
N GLY A 59 5.46 -25.98 0.73
CA GLY A 59 6.73 -26.71 0.87
C GLY A 59 6.56 -28.24 0.95
N LYS A 60 5.45 -28.72 1.50
CA LYS A 60 5.13 -30.17 1.53
C LYS A 60 4.85 -30.75 0.14
N LYS A 61 4.49 -29.93 -0.86
CA LYS A 61 4.26 -30.39 -2.24
C LYS A 61 5.49 -30.38 -3.14
N VAL A 62 6.62 -29.79 -2.72
CA VAL A 62 7.78 -29.55 -3.60
C VAL A 62 9.12 -30.16 -3.14
N PHE A 63 9.25 -30.62 -1.89
CA PHE A 63 10.53 -31.18 -1.43
C PHE A 63 10.50 -32.68 -1.14
N SER A 64 10.48 -33.49 -2.21
CA SER A 64 10.86 -34.91 -2.13
C SER A 64 12.13 -35.25 -2.93
N GLY A 65 12.94 -34.27 -3.36
CA GLY A 65 14.10 -34.61 -4.20
C GLY A 65 15.17 -33.57 -4.51
N VAL A 66 15.38 -32.50 -3.71
CA VAL A 66 16.46 -31.54 -3.99
C VAL A 66 17.40 -31.39 -2.77
N PRO A 67 18.74 -31.54 -2.94
CA PRO A 67 19.71 -31.42 -1.85
C PRO A 67 19.77 -29.97 -1.30
N PRO A 68 20.17 -29.80 -0.02
CA PRO A 68 19.98 -28.54 0.70
C PRO A 68 20.91 -27.44 0.16
N ILE A 69 20.33 -26.46 -0.52
CA ILE A 69 21.05 -25.31 -1.08
C ILE A 69 21.31 -24.27 0.03
N LYS A 70 22.16 -24.61 0.99
CA LYS A 70 22.50 -23.76 2.15
C LYS A 70 23.23 -22.46 1.75
N GLU A 71 23.89 -22.42 0.60
CA GLU A 71 24.67 -21.25 0.18
C GLU A 71 23.86 -20.19 -0.58
N LEU A 72 22.75 -20.56 -1.24
CA LEU A 72 21.88 -19.57 -1.89
C LEU A 72 21.08 -18.75 -0.87
N LEU A 73 20.75 -19.32 0.30
CA LEU A 73 19.95 -18.64 1.33
C LEU A 73 20.69 -17.48 2.02
N LYS A 74 22.02 -17.57 2.19
CA LYS A 74 22.82 -16.55 2.89
C LYS A 74 22.96 -15.23 2.15
N ARG A 75 22.76 -15.21 0.81
CA ARG A 75 22.76 -13.96 0.02
C ARG A 75 21.37 -13.35 -0.13
N THR A 76 20.32 -14.06 0.25
CA THR A 76 18.93 -13.60 0.12
C THR A 76 18.39 -13.01 1.43
N GLU A 77 19.04 -13.23 2.58
CA GLU A 77 18.61 -12.68 3.88
C GLU A 77 18.47 -11.16 3.90
N GLU A 78 19.26 -10.42 3.11
CA GLU A 78 19.17 -8.96 3.03
C GLU A 78 18.04 -8.48 2.10
N HIS A 79 17.54 -9.31 1.19
CA HIS A 79 16.45 -8.97 0.25
C HIS A 79 15.08 -9.55 0.65
N ILE A 80 15.02 -10.44 1.65
CA ILE A 80 13.76 -11.03 2.14
C ILE A 80 13.07 -10.15 3.19
N LYS A 81 13.76 -9.14 3.74
CA LYS A 81 13.15 -8.19 4.71
C LYS A 81 11.96 -7.39 4.15
N GLY A 82 11.68 -7.46 2.85
CA GLY A 82 10.52 -6.83 2.18
C GLY A 82 9.41 -7.79 1.74
N MET A 83 9.46 -9.09 2.06
CA MET A 83 8.50 -10.09 1.58
C MET A 83 7.12 -10.10 2.26
N VAL A 84 6.80 -9.08 3.06
CA VAL A 84 5.39 -8.71 3.25
C VAL A 84 5.02 -7.85 2.05
N VAL A 85 4.75 -8.50 0.91
CA VAL A 85 4.20 -7.79 -0.25
C VAL A 85 2.88 -7.18 0.25
N PRO A 86 2.68 -5.86 0.19
CA PRO A 86 1.47 -5.21 0.71
C PRO A 86 0.16 -5.85 0.24
N GLY A 87 0.19 -6.50 -0.94
CA GLY A 87 -0.91 -7.29 -1.48
C GLY A 87 -1.42 -8.40 -0.56
N THR A 88 -0.54 -9.11 0.16
CA THR A 88 -0.97 -10.26 0.99
C THR A 88 -1.90 -9.86 2.13
N LEU A 89 -1.75 -8.64 2.65
CA LEU A 89 -2.62 -8.13 3.72
C LEU A 89 -4.06 -7.96 3.23
N PHE A 90 -4.27 -7.24 2.13
CA PHE A 90 -5.61 -6.92 1.65
C PHE A 90 -6.28 -8.14 1.00
N GLU A 91 -5.50 -9.02 0.38
CA GLU A 91 -5.99 -10.32 -0.07
C GLU A 91 -6.48 -11.18 1.10
N GLU A 92 -5.76 -11.18 2.23
CA GLU A 92 -6.21 -11.88 3.44
C GLU A 92 -7.48 -11.27 4.08
N LEU A 93 -7.75 -9.98 3.82
CA LEU A 93 -9.00 -9.32 4.15
C LEU A 93 -10.11 -9.57 3.10
N GLY A 94 -9.89 -10.45 2.13
CA GLY A 94 -10.88 -10.84 1.13
C GLY A 94 -10.98 -9.92 -0.09
N PHE A 95 -10.08 -8.95 -0.24
CA PHE A 95 -10.05 -8.09 -1.42
C PHE A 95 -9.27 -8.73 -2.57
N ASN A 96 -9.71 -8.48 -3.80
CA ASN A 96 -8.88 -8.68 -4.98
C ASN A 96 -7.92 -7.47 -5.13
N TYR A 97 -6.63 -7.69 -4.94
CA TYR A 97 -5.62 -6.64 -4.95
C TYR A 97 -5.00 -6.44 -6.34
N ILE A 98 -4.92 -5.18 -6.79
CA ILE A 98 -4.34 -4.77 -8.07
C ILE A 98 -3.38 -3.60 -7.83
N GLY A 99 -2.11 -3.75 -8.21
CA GLY A 99 -1.08 -2.71 -8.13
C GLY A 99 0.22 -3.18 -7.49
N PRO A 100 1.15 -2.27 -7.13
CA PRO A 100 1.05 -0.82 -7.36
C PRO A 100 1.06 -0.45 -8.85
N VAL A 101 0.27 0.55 -9.23
CA VAL A 101 0.28 1.16 -10.58
C VAL A 101 0.71 2.63 -10.50
N ASP A 102 1.26 3.18 -11.58
CA ASP A 102 1.60 4.60 -11.64
C ASP A 102 0.32 5.47 -11.61
N GLY A 103 0.13 6.20 -10.51
CA GLY A 103 -0.99 7.12 -10.31
C GLY A 103 -0.91 8.38 -11.16
N HIS A 104 0.19 8.56 -11.89
CA HIS A 104 0.44 9.69 -12.77
C HIS A 104 0.24 9.40 -14.26
N ASP A 105 0.08 8.13 -14.64
CA ASP A 105 -0.34 7.72 -15.97
C ASP A 105 -1.87 7.67 -16.03
N VAL A 106 -2.49 8.79 -16.41
CA VAL A 106 -3.95 8.91 -16.50
C VAL A 106 -4.55 7.91 -17.49
N LEU A 107 -3.89 7.63 -18.61
CA LEU A 107 -4.39 6.71 -19.62
C LEU A 107 -4.32 5.25 -19.13
N GLY A 108 -3.22 4.91 -18.45
CA GLY A 108 -3.07 3.65 -17.73
C GLY A 108 -4.15 3.46 -16.67
N LEU A 109 -4.39 4.47 -15.82
CA LEU A 109 -5.44 4.44 -14.80
C LEU A 109 -6.84 4.26 -15.38
N ILE A 110 -7.17 4.95 -16.48
CA ILE A 110 -8.47 4.78 -17.17
C ILE A 110 -8.63 3.33 -17.63
N THR A 111 -7.58 2.74 -18.19
CA THR A 111 -7.61 1.36 -18.67
C THR A 111 -7.80 0.38 -17.52
N THR A 112 -7.04 0.55 -16.44
CA THR A 112 -7.15 -0.27 -15.21
C THR A 112 -8.55 -0.17 -14.60
N LEU A 113 -9.07 1.05 -14.40
CA LEU A 113 -10.40 1.26 -13.82
C LEU A 113 -11.52 0.69 -14.71
N LYS A 114 -11.39 0.77 -16.04
CA LYS A 114 -12.33 0.14 -16.98
C LYS A 114 -12.35 -1.37 -16.83
N ASN A 115 -11.18 -2.00 -16.74
CA ASN A 115 -11.07 -3.46 -16.55
C ASN A 115 -11.66 -3.90 -15.20
N MET A 116 -11.53 -3.07 -14.17
CA MET A 116 -12.03 -3.36 -12.83
C MET A 116 -13.53 -3.16 -12.66
N ARG A 117 -14.15 -2.31 -13.49
CA ARG A 117 -15.56 -1.89 -13.35
C ARG A 117 -16.54 -3.07 -13.28
N ASP A 118 -16.27 -4.12 -14.05
CA ASP A 118 -17.18 -5.25 -14.19
C ASP A 118 -16.81 -6.42 -13.25
N LEU A 119 -15.78 -6.26 -12.41
CA LEU A 119 -15.39 -7.25 -11.40
C LEU A 119 -16.37 -7.27 -10.23
N LYS A 120 -16.55 -8.46 -9.65
CA LYS A 120 -17.45 -8.71 -8.54
C LYS A 120 -16.71 -8.86 -7.21
N GLY A 121 -17.39 -8.47 -6.14
CA GLY A 121 -16.83 -8.46 -4.80
C GLY A 121 -15.83 -7.33 -4.57
N PRO A 122 -15.19 -7.30 -3.39
CA PRO A 122 -14.35 -6.20 -2.96
C PRO A 122 -13.03 -6.17 -3.73
N GLN A 123 -12.74 -5.02 -4.35
CA GLN A 123 -11.55 -4.75 -5.14
C GLN A 123 -10.67 -3.72 -4.43
N PHE A 124 -9.36 -3.85 -4.58
CA PHE A 124 -8.39 -2.93 -3.99
C PHE A 124 -7.36 -2.51 -5.05
N LEU A 125 -7.36 -1.23 -5.41
CA LEU A 125 -6.39 -0.65 -6.35
C LEU A 125 -5.36 0.17 -5.59
N HIS A 126 -4.09 -0.20 -5.71
CA HIS A 126 -2.97 0.55 -5.14
C HIS A 126 -2.34 1.42 -6.23
N ILE A 127 -2.42 2.74 -6.08
CA ILE A 127 -1.80 3.73 -6.96
C ILE A 127 -0.64 4.43 -6.26
N MET A 128 0.48 4.61 -6.97
CA MET A 128 1.65 5.36 -6.51
C MET A 128 1.58 6.78 -7.06
N THR A 129 1.60 7.79 -6.21
CA THR A 129 1.67 9.20 -6.62
C THR A 129 2.86 9.92 -5.99
N LYS A 130 3.02 11.20 -6.31
CA LYS A 130 4.07 12.07 -5.80
C LYS A 130 3.36 13.30 -5.27
N LYS A 131 3.51 13.57 -3.98
CA LYS A 131 2.92 14.75 -3.37
C LYS A 131 3.52 16.01 -4.01
N GLY A 132 2.66 16.97 -4.37
CA GLY A 132 3.10 18.19 -5.05
C GLY A 132 3.39 18.05 -6.55
N ARG A 133 3.15 16.87 -7.18
CA ARG A 133 3.39 16.65 -8.63
C ARG A 133 2.86 17.81 -9.48
N GLY A 134 3.70 18.36 -10.35
CA GLY A 134 3.36 19.47 -11.24
C GLY A 134 3.68 20.85 -10.68
N TYR A 135 4.16 20.94 -9.44
CA TYR A 135 4.66 22.19 -8.85
C TYR A 135 5.98 21.95 -8.11
N GLU A 136 7.08 22.27 -8.79
CA GLU A 136 8.45 21.94 -8.36
C GLU A 136 8.78 22.32 -6.90
N PRO A 137 8.36 23.49 -6.36
CA PRO A 137 8.58 23.82 -4.95
C PRO A 137 7.88 22.85 -3.99
N ALA A 138 6.66 22.40 -4.30
CA ALA A 138 5.92 21.43 -3.47
C ALA A 138 6.41 20.00 -3.65
N GLU A 139 6.99 19.65 -4.81
CA GLU A 139 7.65 18.36 -4.98
C GLU A 139 8.95 18.26 -4.17
N LYS A 140 9.68 19.38 -4.02
CA LYS A 140 10.92 19.47 -3.24
C LYS A 140 10.66 19.57 -1.73
N ASP A 141 9.58 20.22 -1.33
CA ASP A 141 9.18 20.35 0.08
C ASP A 141 7.69 20.01 0.31
N PRO A 142 7.32 18.73 0.19
CA PRO A 142 5.93 18.28 0.32
C PRO A 142 5.36 18.42 1.75
N ILE A 143 6.21 18.70 2.75
CA ILE A 143 5.80 18.91 4.15
C ILE A 143 5.33 20.34 4.33
N THR A 144 6.18 21.33 4.00
CA THR A 144 5.83 22.75 4.14
C THR A 144 4.65 23.11 3.24
N PHE A 145 4.58 22.53 2.04
CA PHE A 145 3.46 22.75 1.11
C PHE A 145 2.19 21.96 1.45
N HIS A 146 2.15 21.20 2.55
CA HIS A 146 0.96 20.43 2.92
C HIS A 146 -0.23 21.29 3.32
N ALA A 147 0.04 22.39 4.02
CA ALA A 147 -0.97 23.34 4.48
C ALA A 147 -0.39 24.75 4.41
N VAL A 148 -0.74 25.46 3.34
CA VAL A 148 -0.18 26.78 3.04
C VAL A 148 -1.29 27.83 2.99
N PRO A 149 -1.05 29.06 3.50
CA PRO A 149 -1.98 30.16 3.29
C PRO A 149 -2.06 30.50 1.79
N LYS A 150 -3.07 31.28 1.41
CA LYS A 150 -3.20 31.75 0.02
C LYS A 150 -1.87 32.36 -0.45
N PHE A 151 -1.29 31.77 -1.49
CA PHE A 151 -0.01 32.17 -2.06
C PHE A 151 -0.15 32.29 -3.57
N ASP A 152 0.81 32.96 -4.20
CA ASP A 152 0.90 33.04 -5.65
C ASP A 152 1.74 31.87 -6.17
N PRO A 153 1.16 30.89 -6.89
CA PRO A 153 1.91 29.75 -7.43
C PRO A 153 3.00 30.16 -8.43
N SER A 154 2.85 31.30 -9.11
CA SER A 154 3.87 31.78 -10.05
C SER A 154 5.12 32.31 -9.33
N SER A 155 4.99 32.70 -8.06
CA SER A 155 6.10 33.23 -7.26
C SER A 155 7.05 32.15 -6.73
N GLY A 156 6.63 30.88 -6.71
CA GLY A 156 7.41 29.78 -6.16
C GLY A 156 7.53 29.78 -4.62
N CYS A 157 7.09 30.85 -3.96
CA CYS A 157 7.37 31.13 -2.55
C CYS A 157 6.09 31.17 -1.71
N LEU A 158 6.22 30.72 -0.46
CA LEU A 158 5.15 30.89 0.52
C LEU A 158 5.18 32.31 1.12
N PRO A 159 4.01 32.89 1.45
CA PRO A 159 3.95 34.14 2.20
C PRO A 159 4.71 33.95 3.51
N LYS A 160 5.54 34.92 3.89
CA LYS A 160 6.15 34.92 5.24
C LYS A 160 5.02 34.81 6.25
N SER A 161 5.14 33.88 7.21
CA SER A 161 4.17 33.82 8.30
C SER A 161 4.19 35.17 9.01
N SER A 162 3.06 35.86 9.04
CA SER A 162 2.81 36.89 10.03
C SER A 162 2.72 36.14 11.35
N GLY A 163 3.84 36.05 12.08
CA GLY A 163 3.89 35.46 13.41
C GLY A 163 2.80 36.08 14.29
N GLY A 164 2.03 35.21 14.95
CA GLY A 164 1.19 35.59 16.08
C GLY A 164 2.01 35.76 17.34
#